data_AF-A0A7I7U1H6-F1
#
_entry.id   AF-A0A7I7U1H6-F1
#
_cell.length_a   1.000
_cell.length_b   1.000
_cell.length_c   1.000
_cell.angle_alpha   90.00
_cell.angle_beta   90.00
_cell.angle_gamma   90.00
#
_symmetry.space_group_name_H-M   'P 1'
#
loop_
_entity.id
_entity.type
_entity.pdbx_description
1 polymer ?
#
loop_
_entity_poly.entity_id
_entity_poly.type
_entity_poly.pdbx_seq_one_letter_code
_entity_poly.pdbx_strand_id
1 'polypeptide(L)'
;MASIQRIARRTDPDADLLACSTLTRVDHVDAHQLRTSHASSPAEWAREILEGPPAVTRLRLRLGWTVLGIRLRPAGPDVIAGWSVTHRDAEYVRLQAMSPMGLSGQLITRVAGGEVTFATFVRLGNPVARRVWAKVLPTHLAVVCSLVDGAASRSG
;
A
#
# COMPACT_ATOMS: atom_id res chain seq x y z
N MET A 1 28.44 -7.00 0.48
CA MET A 1 26.98 -6.94 0.69
C MET A 1 26.67 -5.63 1.41
N ALA A 2 26.30 -4.57 0.68
CA ALA A 2 25.93 -3.31 1.30
C ALA A 2 24.74 -3.55 2.24
N SER A 3 24.89 -3.23 3.52
CA SER A 3 23.77 -3.17 4.45
C SER A 3 22.78 -2.15 3.90
N ILE A 4 21.63 -2.64 3.42
CA ILE A 4 20.50 -1.77 3.11
C ILE A 4 20.08 -1.19 4.46
N GLN A 5 20.43 0.07 4.70
CA GLN A 5 19.92 0.80 5.85
C GLN A 5 18.42 0.93 5.67
N ARG A 6 17.66 0.37 6.61
CA ARG A 6 16.21 0.44 6.60
C ARG A 6 15.79 1.88 6.91
N ILE A 7 15.19 2.57 5.95
CA ILE A 7 14.73 3.96 6.09
C ILE A 7 13.28 3.96 6.58
N ALA A 8 12.50 3.00 6.12
CA ALA A 8 11.12 2.77 6.50
C ALA A 8 11.04 2.02 7.84
N ARG A 9 10.26 2.56 8.76
CA ARG A 9 9.88 1.91 10.03
C ARG A 9 8.46 1.40 9.94
N ARG A 10 8.18 0.23 10.53
CA ARG A 10 6.80 -0.20 10.76
C ARG A 10 6.25 0.55 11.98
N THR A 11 5.02 1.02 11.89
CA THR A 11 4.32 1.70 12.99
C THR A 11 2.94 1.10 13.17
N ASP A 12 2.33 1.35 14.33
CA ASP A 12 0.91 1.11 14.51
C ASP A 12 0.11 2.25 13.85
N PRO A 13 -1.05 1.96 13.24
CA PRO A 13 -1.91 2.99 12.66
C PRO A 13 -2.58 3.81 13.77
N ASP A 14 -2.50 5.14 13.67
CA ASP A 14 -3.24 6.04 14.55
C ASP A 14 -4.72 6.15 14.17
N ALA A 15 -5.51 6.82 15.02
CA ALA A 15 -6.95 6.96 14.85
C ALA A 15 -7.34 7.63 13.52
N ASP A 16 -6.59 8.64 13.09
CA ASP A 16 -6.89 9.38 11.85
C ASP A 16 -6.63 8.52 10.61
N LEU A 17 -5.54 7.74 10.62
CA LEU A 17 -5.24 6.79 9.56
C LEU A 17 -6.30 5.67 9.50
N LEU A 18 -6.77 5.18 10.66
CA LEU A 18 -7.87 4.21 10.72
C LEU A 18 -9.18 4.80 10.20
N ALA A 19 -9.51 6.04 10.57
CA ALA A 19 -10.70 6.75 10.12
C ALA A 19 -10.72 7.02 8.60
N CYS A 20 -9.54 7.07 7.97
CA CYS A 20 -9.42 7.14 6.53
C CYS A 20 -9.84 5.83 5.84
N SER A 21 -10.00 4.69 6.52
CA SER A 21 -10.54 3.48 5.90
C SER A 21 -12.07 3.54 5.79
N THR A 22 -12.62 3.04 4.68
CA THR A 22 -14.08 2.85 4.50
C THR A 22 -14.49 1.38 4.52
N LEU A 23 -13.58 0.48 4.90
CA LEU A 23 -13.92 -0.91 5.09
C LEU A 23 -14.84 -1.05 6.32
N THR A 24 -15.93 -1.80 6.17
CA THR A 24 -16.88 -2.05 7.26
C THR A 24 -16.27 -2.85 8.43
N ARG A 25 -15.15 -3.53 8.18
CA ARG A 25 -14.34 -4.22 9.17
C ARG A 25 -12.91 -4.31 8.63
N VAL A 26 -11.93 -4.12 9.50
CA VAL A 26 -10.51 -4.31 9.18
C VAL A 26 -10.05 -5.58 9.89
N ASP A 27 -9.73 -6.61 9.11
CA ASP A 27 -9.22 -7.89 9.63
C ASP A 27 -7.68 -7.91 9.71
N HIS A 28 -7.02 -7.03 8.96
CA HIS A 28 -5.57 -6.83 8.99
C HIS A 28 -5.23 -5.38 8.65
N VAL A 29 -4.24 -4.84 9.35
CA VAL A 29 -3.62 -3.54 9.04
C VAL A 29 -2.11 -3.59 9.25
N ASP A 30 -1.37 -2.97 8.34
CA ASP A 30 0.04 -2.63 8.52
C ASP A 30 0.28 -1.19 8.06
N ALA A 31 1.18 -0.48 8.75
CA ALA A 31 1.60 0.86 8.39
C ALA A 31 3.13 0.95 8.39
N HIS A 32 3.66 1.59 7.36
CA HIS A 32 5.08 1.78 7.13
C HIS A 32 5.35 3.25 6.89
N GLN A 33 6.32 3.80 7.61
CA GLN A 33 6.57 5.22 7.64
C GLN A 33 8.01 5.53 7.26
N LEU A 34 8.21 6.55 6.44
CA LEU A 34 9.51 7.15 6.13
C LEU A 34 9.47 8.66 6.43
N ARG A 35 10.65 9.25 6.61
CA ARG A 35 10.82 10.71 6.65
C ARG A 35 11.28 11.20 5.29
N THR A 36 10.83 12.38 4.90
CA THR A 36 11.20 13.00 3.65
C THR A 36 11.23 14.52 3.77
N SER A 37 12.21 15.14 3.11
CA SER A 37 12.21 16.58 2.83
C SER A 37 11.55 16.91 1.48
N HIS A 38 11.25 15.89 0.68
CA HIS A 38 10.67 16.04 -0.64
C HIS A 38 9.17 16.33 -0.55
N ALA A 39 8.78 17.52 -0.99
CA ALA A 39 7.39 17.94 -1.05
C ALA A 39 6.71 17.29 -2.27
N SER A 40 5.89 16.28 -2.02
CA SER A 40 5.01 15.68 -3.02
C SER A 40 3.66 15.36 -2.42
N SER A 41 2.64 15.32 -3.26
CA SER A 41 1.30 14.93 -2.86
C SER A 41 1.24 13.46 -2.43
N PRO A 42 0.22 13.07 -1.64
CA PRO A 42 0.01 11.67 -1.27
C PRO A 42 -0.14 10.74 -2.49
N ALA A 43 -0.77 11.22 -3.56
CA ALA A 43 -0.94 10.48 -4.81
C ALA A 43 0.39 10.24 -5.54
N GLU A 44 1.30 11.23 -5.54
CA GLU A 44 2.64 11.07 -6.11
C GLU A 44 3.47 10.08 -5.30
N TRP A 45 3.43 10.16 -3.97
CA TRP A 45 4.07 9.16 -3.11
C TRP A 45 3.51 7.75 -3.31
N ALA A 46 2.19 7.60 -3.47
CA ALA A 46 1.59 6.31 -3.80
C ALA A 46 2.09 5.75 -5.14
N ARG A 47 2.25 6.60 -6.17
CA ARG A 47 2.87 6.20 -7.44
C ARG A 47 4.33 5.86 -7.28
N GLU A 48 5.09 6.64 -6.54
CA GLU A 48 6.51 6.38 -6.31
C GLU A 48 6.73 5.04 -5.63
N ILE A 49 5.89 4.69 -4.64
CA ILE A 49 5.95 3.41 -3.92
C ILE A 49 5.54 2.23 -4.81
N LEU A 50 4.47 2.36 -5.62
CA LEU A 50 3.86 1.22 -6.34
C LEU A 50 4.31 1.09 -7.81
N GLU A 51 4.62 2.20 -8.45
CA GLU A 51 4.94 2.32 -9.88
C GLU A 51 6.39 2.75 -10.16
N GLY A 52 7.07 3.37 -9.18
CA GLY A 52 8.50 3.67 -9.21
C GLY A 52 9.45 2.46 -9.16
N PRO A 53 9.11 1.30 -8.54
CA PRO A 53 10.00 0.15 -8.52
C PRO A 53 10.38 -0.37 -9.92
N PRO A 54 11.50 -1.13 -10.04
CA PRO A 54 11.89 -1.76 -11.31
C PRO A 54 10.78 -2.63 -11.91
N ALA A 55 10.76 -2.76 -13.24
CA ALA A 55 9.72 -3.48 -13.99
C ALA A 55 9.44 -4.89 -13.46
N VAL A 56 10.49 -5.63 -13.07
CA VAL A 56 10.38 -6.97 -12.47
C VAL A 56 9.62 -6.95 -11.13
N THR A 57 9.83 -5.94 -10.29
CA THR A 57 9.11 -5.78 -9.03
C THR A 57 7.65 -5.42 -9.29
N ARG A 58 7.37 -4.51 -10.22
CA ARG A 58 5.98 -4.16 -10.60
C ARG A 58 5.22 -5.36 -11.17
N LEU A 59 5.89 -6.22 -11.94
CA LEU A 59 5.31 -7.47 -12.42
C LEU A 59 4.96 -8.40 -11.26
N ARG A 60 5.87 -8.59 -10.29
CA ARG A 60 5.62 -9.39 -9.09
C ARG A 60 4.46 -8.88 -8.25
N LEU A 61 4.32 -7.55 -8.10
CA LEU A 61 3.16 -6.95 -7.41
C LEU A 61 1.85 -7.32 -8.12
N ARG A 62 1.79 -7.13 -9.44
CA ARG A 62 0.62 -7.49 -10.23
C ARG A 62 0.28 -8.98 -10.12
N LEU A 63 1.28 -9.86 -10.18
CA LEU A 63 1.08 -11.30 -9.98
C LEU A 63 0.55 -11.62 -8.58
N GLY A 64 1.12 -11.00 -7.54
CA GLY A 64 0.65 -11.16 -6.15
C GLY A 64 -0.80 -10.73 -5.97
N TRP A 65 -1.19 -9.59 -6.54
CA TRP A 65 -2.57 -9.12 -6.54
C TRP A 65 -3.52 -10.07 -7.30
N THR A 66 -3.09 -10.58 -8.46
CA THR A 66 -3.86 -11.58 -9.22
C THR A 66 -4.07 -12.87 -8.42
N VAL A 67 -3.04 -13.37 -7.71
CA VAL A 67 -3.16 -14.55 -6.83
C VAL A 67 -4.16 -14.32 -5.69
N LEU A 68 -4.26 -13.08 -5.19
CA LEU A 68 -5.28 -12.68 -4.20
C LEU A 68 -6.67 -12.42 -4.81
N GLY A 69 -6.81 -12.60 -6.13
CA GLY A 69 -8.04 -12.36 -6.88
C GLY A 69 -8.41 -10.87 -6.97
N ILE A 70 -7.49 -9.97 -6.66
CA ILE A 70 -7.72 -8.52 -6.69
C ILE A 70 -7.95 -8.10 -8.15
N ARG A 71 -9.07 -7.43 -8.40
CA ARG A 71 -9.38 -6.89 -9.73
C ARG A 71 -8.64 -5.59 -9.96
N LEU A 72 -7.59 -5.67 -10.78
CA LEU A 72 -6.87 -4.49 -11.25
C LEU A 72 -7.65 -3.82 -12.39
N ARG A 73 -7.63 -2.49 -12.37
CA ARG A 73 -8.21 -1.63 -13.40
C ARG A 73 -7.15 -1.29 -14.46
N PRO A 74 -7.56 -1.05 -15.71
CA PRO A 74 -6.69 -0.42 -16.72
C PRO A 74 -6.17 0.95 -16.25
N ALA A 75 -5.06 1.41 -16.83
CA ALA A 75 -4.51 2.72 -16.52
C ALA A 75 -5.52 3.84 -16.82
N GLY A 76 -5.50 4.88 -15.99
CA GLY A 76 -6.41 6.03 -16.09
C GLY A 76 -6.10 7.08 -15.01
N PRO A 77 -6.77 8.24 -15.05
CA PRO A 77 -6.49 9.36 -14.15
C PRO A 77 -6.71 9.02 -12.66
N ASP A 78 -7.69 8.16 -12.38
CA ASP A 78 -8.06 7.70 -11.03
C ASP A 78 -7.60 6.27 -10.77
N VAL A 79 -6.49 5.86 -11.38
CA VAL A 79 -5.89 4.54 -11.18
C VAL A 79 -4.41 4.69 -10.87
N ILE A 80 -3.96 4.00 -9.82
CA ILE A 80 -2.54 3.89 -9.43
C ILE A 80 -2.20 2.42 -9.29
N ALA A 81 -1.25 1.94 -10.10
CA ALA A 81 -0.82 0.54 -10.19
C ALA A 81 -1.98 -0.46 -10.39
N GLY A 82 -3.06 -0.03 -11.03
CA GLY A 82 -4.28 -0.82 -11.22
C GLY A 82 -5.29 -0.77 -10.07
N TRP A 83 -5.01 -0.03 -9.00
CA TRP A 83 -5.96 0.22 -7.90
C TRP A 83 -6.75 1.50 -8.16
N SER A 84 -8.05 1.50 -7.84
CA SER A 84 -8.89 2.68 -8.05
C SER A 84 -8.66 3.70 -6.96
N VAL A 85 -8.45 4.97 -7.31
CA VAL A 85 -8.44 6.07 -6.35
C VAL A 85 -9.88 6.32 -5.90
N THR A 86 -10.13 6.21 -4.60
CA THR A 86 -11.47 6.39 -3.98
C THR A 86 -11.53 7.55 -3.00
N HIS A 87 -10.38 8.16 -2.69
CA HIS A 87 -10.26 9.38 -1.92
C HIS A 87 -8.95 10.06 -2.28
N ARG A 88 -8.97 11.40 -2.33
CA ARG A 88 -7.78 12.23 -2.54
C ARG A 88 -8.03 13.59 -1.90
N ASP A 89 -7.15 14.00 -1.02
CA ASP A 89 -7.07 15.36 -0.50
C ASP A 89 -5.59 15.77 -0.32
N ALA A 90 -5.34 16.84 0.43
CA ALA A 90 -4.00 17.38 0.65
C ALA A 90 -3.10 16.46 1.48
N GLU A 91 -3.67 15.64 2.36
CA GLU A 91 -2.95 14.80 3.31
C GLU A 91 -3.04 13.30 2.97
N TYR A 92 -4.12 12.86 2.32
CA TYR A 92 -4.42 11.47 2.06
C TYR A 92 -4.70 11.16 0.58
N VAL A 93 -4.30 9.97 0.16
CA VAL A 93 -4.90 9.26 -0.97
C VAL A 93 -5.29 7.85 -0.53
N ARG A 94 -6.48 7.39 -0.92
CA ARG A 94 -6.95 6.03 -0.68
C ARG A 94 -7.19 5.31 -1.98
N LEU A 95 -6.44 4.25 -2.19
CA LEU A 95 -6.65 3.30 -3.28
C LEU A 95 -7.48 2.14 -2.77
N GLN A 96 -8.39 1.64 -3.59
CA GLN A 96 -9.24 0.50 -3.25
C GLN A 96 -9.26 -0.50 -4.39
N ALA A 97 -9.22 -1.77 -4.03
CA ALA A 97 -9.52 -2.86 -4.93
C ALA A 97 -10.27 -3.97 -4.20
N MET A 98 -11.08 -4.69 -4.97
CA MET A 98 -11.90 -5.77 -4.47
C MET A 98 -11.55 -7.08 -5.18
N SER A 99 -11.62 -8.17 -4.44
CA SER A 99 -11.51 -9.53 -4.92
C SER A 99 -12.86 -10.24 -4.77
N PRO A 100 -13.39 -10.86 -5.85
CA PRO A 100 -14.58 -11.70 -5.77
C PRO A 100 -14.44 -12.86 -4.81
N MET A 101 -13.19 -13.25 -4.48
CA MET A 101 -12.87 -14.31 -3.53
C MET A 101 -13.03 -13.87 -2.06
N GLY A 102 -13.57 -12.67 -1.82
CA GLY A 102 -13.90 -12.17 -0.49
C GLY A 102 -12.79 -11.37 0.19
N LEU A 103 -11.76 -10.95 -0.55
CA LEU A 103 -10.75 -10.00 -0.05
C LEU A 103 -11.12 -8.59 -0.52
N SER A 104 -11.07 -7.60 0.37
CA SER A 104 -11.16 -6.18 0.00
C SER A 104 -9.96 -5.46 0.58
N GLY A 105 -9.20 -4.78 -0.27
CA GLY A 105 -8.00 -4.07 0.13
C GLY A 105 -8.16 -2.57 -0.03
N GLN A 106 -7.59 -1.81 0.91
CA GLN A 106 -7.31 -0.40 0.73
C GLN A 106 -5.82 -0.15 0.95
N LEU A 107 -5.22 0.66 0.09
CA LEU A 107 -3.87 1.18 0.24
C LEU A 107 -4.01 2.68 0.51
N ILE A 108 -3.54 3.13 1.67
CA ILE A 108 -3.66 4.52 2.09
C ILE A 108 -2.25 5.10 2.19
N THR A 109 -2.02 6.19 1.47
CA THR A 109 -0.81 6.99 1.64
C THR A 109 -1.20 8.30 2.32
N ARG A 110 -0.54 8.60 3.44
CA ARG A 110 -0.64 9.86 4.18
C ARG A 110 0.67 10.64 4.07
N VAL A 111 0.60 11.94 3.86
CA VAL A 111 1.75 12.86 3.89
C VAL A 111 1.46 13.97 4.89
N ALA A 112 2.14 13.96 6.02
CA ALA A 112 1.96 14.93 7.09
C ALA A 112 3.27 15.18 7.84
N GLY A 113 3.58 16.45 8.13
CA GLY A 113 4.72 16.81 8.97
C GLY A 113 6.10 16.35 8.47
N GLY A 114 6.30 16.25 7.15
CA GLY A 114 7.55 15.71 6.58
C GLY A 114 7.69 14.19 6.69
N GLU A 115 6.61 13.49 7.01
CA GLU A 115 6.56 12.04 7.07
C GLU A 115 5.55 11.50 6.05
N VAL A 116 5.92 10.38 5.43
CA VAL A 116 5.04 9.65 4.51
C VAL A 116 4.70 8.33 5.18
N THR A 117 3.41 8.06 5.35
CA THR A 117 2.91 6.79 5.86
C THR A 117 2.20 6.05 4.74
N PHE A 118 2.60 4.82 4.47
CA PHE A 118 1.94 3.90 3.55
C PHE A 118 1.35 2.75 4.35
N ALA A 119 0.04 2.56 4.25
CA ALA A 119 -0.68 1.57 5.02
C ALA A 119 -1.55 0.66 4.16
N THR A 120 -1.54 -0.62 4.51
CA THR A 120 -2.40 -1.64 3.89
C THR A 120 -3.51 -1.99 4.87
N PHE A 121 -4.75 -1.88 4.40
CA PHE A 121 -5.95 -2.31 5.13
C PHE A 121 -6.62 -3.44 4.38
N VAL A 122 -6.96 -4.52 5.08
CA VAL A 122 -7.57 -5.69 4.45
C VAL A 122 -8.79 -6.16 5.24
N ARG A 123 -9.89 -6.36 4.52
CA ARG A 123 -11.09 -7.06 4.97
C ARG A 123 -11.13 -8.45 4.34
N LEU A 124 -11.38 -9.46 5.17
CA LEU A 124 -11.42 -10.87 4.82
C LEU A 124 -12.83 -11.40 5.06
N GLY A 125 -13.63 -11.44 3.99
CA GLY A 125 -15.05 -11.76 4.01
C GLY A 125 -15.38 -13.23 4.24
N ASN A 126 -14.42 -14.15 4.10
CA ASN A 126 -14.65 -15.59 4.31
C ASN A 126 -13.40 -16.32 4.83
N PRO A 127 -13.54 -17.57 5.34
CA PRO A 127 -12.42 -18.34 5.91
C PRO A 127 -11.31 -18.68 4.90
N VAL A 128 -11.63 -18.85 3.62
CA VAL A 128 -10.65 -19.14 2.56
C VAL A 128 -9.74 -17.93 2.35
N ALA A 129 -10.31 -16.74 2.21
CA ALA A 129 -9.57 -15.48 2.10
C ALA A 129 -8.65 -15.29 3.31
N ARG A 130 -9.12 -15.61 4.53
CA ARG A 130 -8.30 -15.54 5.75
C ARG A 130 -7.11 -16.48 5.71
N ARG A 131 -7.29 -17.72 5.27
CA ARG A 131 -6.21 -18.71 5.16
C ARG A 131 -5.20 -18.33 4.09
N VAL A 132 -5.65 -17.82 2.95
CA VAL A 132 -4.77 -17.31 1.89
C VAL A 132 -3.97 -16.11 2.39
N TRP A 133 -4.65 -15.14 3.02
CA TRP A 133 -4.01 -13.96 3.59
C TRP A 133 -2.92 -14.32 4.61
N ALA A 134 -3.22 -15.22 5.56
CA ALA A 134 -2.26 -15.65 6.56
C ALA A 134 -0.98 -16.25 5.95
N LYS A 135 -1.08 -16.95 4.81
CA LYS A 135 0.08 -17.51 4.11
C LYS A 135 0.90 -16.44 3.39
N VAL A 136 0.26 -15.44 2.79
CA VAL A 136 0.96 -14.38 2.04
C VAL A 136 1.49 -13.27 2.94
N LEU A 137 0.92 -13.11 4.14
CA LEU A 137 1.19 -11.98 5.02
C LEU A 137 2.69 -11.74 5.30
N PRO A 138 3.51 -12.76 5.63
CA PRO A 138 4.94 -12.52 5.86
C PRO A 138 5.65 -11.93 4.64
N THR A 139 5.37 -12.48 3.45
CA THR A 139 5.92 -11.97 2.18
C THR A 139 5.39 -10.58 1.85
N HIS A 140 4.10 -10.32 2.10
CA HIS A 140 3.48 -9.00 1.94
C HIS A 140 4.21 -7.94 2.76
N LEU A 141 4.42 -8.18 4.06
CA LEU A 141 5.11 -7.22 4.93
C LEU A 141 6.55 -6.93 4.48
N ALA A 142 7.27 -7.96 4.01
CA ALA A 142 8.62 -7.79 3.48
C ALA A 142 8.62 -6.96 2.19
N VAL A 143 7.68 -7.23 1.28
CA VAL A 143 7.53 -6.51 0.02
C VAL A 143 7.15 -5.04 0.28
N VAL A 144 6.13 -4.76 1.09
CA VAL A 144 5.70 -3.39 1.40
C VAL A 144 6.84 -2.59 2.02
N CYS A 145 7.55 -3.17 3.00
CA CYS A 145 8.72 -2.51 3.58
C CYS A 145 9.77 -2.16 2.51
N SER A 146 10.11 -3.11 1.63
CA SER A 146 11.08 -2.89 0.56
C SER A 146 10.64 -1.85 -0.47
N LEU A 147 9.33 -1.73 -0.73
CA LEU A 147 8.80 -0.71 -1.63
C LEU A 147 8.95 0.68 -1.04
N VAL A 148 8.60 0.85 0.23
CA VAL A 148 8.69 2.12 0.96
C VAL A 148 10.15 2.53 1.14
N ASP A 149 11.04 1.60 1.49
CA ASP A 149 12.50 1.84 1.54
C ASP A 149 13.05 2.28 0.17
N GLY A 150 12.61 1.59 -0.90
CA GLY A 150 13.03 1.92 -2.26
C GLY A 150 12.54 3.29 -2.72
N ALA A 151 11.30 3.67 -2.38
CA ALA A 151 10.77 5.00 -2.66
C ALA A 151 11.57 6.08 -1.94
N ALA A 152 11.85 5.89 -0.65
CA ALA A 152 12.68 6.81 0.13
C ALA A 152 14.05 7.05 -0.51
N SER A 153 14.66 5.99 -1.04
CA SER A 153 16.00 6.05 -1.66
C SER A 153 15.99 6.74 -3.03
N ARG A 154 14.86 6.79 -3.74
CA ARG A 154 14.73 7.45 -5.05
C ARG A 154 14.29 8.91 -4.95
N SER A 155 13.66 9.28 -3.83
CA SER A 155 13.17 10.64 -3.57
C SER A 155 14.03 11.44 -2.60
N GLY A 156 15.09 10.82 -2.04
CA GLY A 156 16.07 11.45 -1.16
C GLY A 156 17.18 12.18 -1.90
#